data_AF-A0A357MGV6-F1
#
_entry.id   AF-A0A357MGV6-F1
#
_cell.length_a   1.000
_cell.length_b   1.000
_cell.length_c   1.000
_cell.angle_alpha   90.00
_cell.angle_beta   90.00
_cell.angle_gamma   90.00
#
_symmetry.space_group_name_H-M   'P 1'
#
loop_
_entity.id
_entity.type
_entity.pdbx_description
1 polymer ?
#
loop_
_entity_poly.entity_id
_entity_poly.type
_entity_poly.pdbx_seq_one_letter_code
_entity_poly.pdbx_strand_id
1 'polypeptide(L)'
;MSRPVLTRVLLALWGVTCLASLGYLFLVEPTGDGFTRGLNRITGFLGWQIVAGVLAVLTWWAGRGLPKRGALRWLSRLPGLWALLLVAAIAGLILWARLSIQPPPPSPGPATEPATPARPLE
;
A
#
# COMPACT_ATOMS: atom_id res chain seq x y z
N MET A 1 5.68 -31.78 12.90
CA MET A 1 4.66 -31.35 11.91
C MET A 1 5.17 -31.64 10.50
N SER A 2 4.35 -32.20 9.60
CA SER A 2 4.80 -32.48 8.23
C SER A 2 4.88 -31.19 7.39
N ARG A 3 5.78 -31.14 6.39
CA ARG A 3 5.93 -30.01 5.46
C ARG A 3 4.62 -29.54 4.81
N PRO A 4 3.73 -30.41 4.30
CA PRO A 4 2.46 -29.96 3.73
C PRO A 4 1.55 -29.31 4.78
N VAL A 5 1.52 -29.83 6.01
CA VAL A 5 0.73 -29.22 7.11
C VAL A 5 1.31 -27.86 7.48
N LEU A 6 2.64 -27.75 7.63
CA LEU A 6 3.32 -26.48 7.87
C LEU A 6 2.99 -25.43 6.81
N THR A 7 3.07 -25.80 5.53
CA THR A 7 2.78 -24.88 4.41
C THR A 7 1.34 -24.38 4.45
N ARG A 8 0.36 -25.24 4.79
CA ARG A 8 -1.04 -24.85 4.93
C ARG A 8 -1.27 -23.90 6.10
N VAL A 9 -0.64 -24.16 7.25
CA VAL A 9 -0.72 -23.29 8.42
C VAL A 9 -0.13 -21.92 8.11
N LEU A 10 1.04 -21.86 7.45
CA LEU A 10 1.66 -20.61 7.05
C LEU A 10 0.81 -19.83 6.03
N LEU A 11 0.20 -20.53 5.06
CA LEU A 11 -0.73 -19.90 4.10
C LEU A 11 -1.99 -19.35 4.79
N ALA A 12 -2.56 -20.09 5.74
CA ALA A 12 -3.72 -19.63 6.50
C ALA A 12 -3.37 -18.40 7.34
N LEU A 13 -2.23 -18.42 8.04
CA LEU A 13 -1.75 -17.29 8.83
C LEU A 13 -1.47 -16.06 7.95
N TRP A 14 -0.86 -16.27 6.78
CA TRP A 14 -0.65 -15.21 5.79
C TRP A 14 -1.97 -14.62 5.30
N GLY A 15 -2.97 -15.46 5.02
CA GLY A 15 -4.31 -15.01 4.60
C GLY A 15 -4.99 -14.16 5.67
N VAL A 16 -4.97 -14.62 6.94
CA VAL A 16 -5.51 -13.85 8.07
C VAL A 16 -4.78 -12.52 8.24
N THR A 17 -3.45 -12.52 8.08
CA THR A 17 -2.62 -11.30 8.14
C THR A 17 -3.00 -10.31 7.03
N CYS A 18 -3.25 -10.80 5.81
CA CYS A 18 -3.73 -9.96 4.71
C CYS A 18 -5.11 -9.38 5.00
N LEU A 19 -6.06 -10.19 5.51
CA LEU A 19 -7.38 -9.70 5.90
C LEU A 19 -7.30 -8.66 7.01
N ALA A 20 -6.45 -8.87 8.02
CA ALA A 20 -6.21 -7.91 9.09
C ALA A 20 -5.62 -6.60 8.53
N SER A 21 -4.68 -6.68 7.58
CA SER A 21 -4.09 -5.51 6.93
C SER A 21 -5.14 -4.66 6.20
N LEU A 22 -6.06 -5.31 5.48
CA LEU A 22 -7.15 -4.63 4.77
C LEU A 22 -8.18 -4.08 5.75
N GLY A 23 -8.50 -4.82 6.81
CA GLY A 23 -9.33 -4.34 7.91
C GLY A 23 -8.74 -3.07 8.52
N TYR A 24 -7.44 -3.01 8.75
CA TYR A 24 -6.77 -1.81 9.25
C TYR A 24 -6.91 -0.63 8.28
N LEU A 25 -6.75 -0.88 6.98
CA LEU A 25 -6.83 0.17 5.96
C LEU A 25 -8.25 0.76 5.81
N PHE A 26 -9.29 -0.08 5.90
CA PHE A 26 -10.67 0.32 5.60
C PHE A 26 -11.53 0.61 6.84
N LEU A 27 -11.26 -0.02 7.99
CA LEU A 27 -12.14 0.04 9.16
C LEU A 27 -11.62 0.97 10.27
N VAL A 28 -10.31 1.17 10.40
CA VAL A 28 -9.74 2.08 11.42
C VAL A 28 -10.05 3.51 11.05
N GLU A 29 -10.48 4.39 11.96
CA GLU A 29 -10.77 5.78 11.63
C GLU A 29 -9.51 6.56 11.21
N PRO A 30 -9.59 7.46 10.21
CA PRO A 30 -8.44 8.24 9.77
C PRO A 30 -8.18 9.36 10.80
N THR A 31 -7.00 9.36 11.39
CA THR A 31 -6.57 10.39 12.34
C THR A 31 -5.65 11.41 11.67
N GLY A 32 -5.44 12.56 12.32
CA GLY A 32 -4.59 13.66 11.85
C GLY A 32 -5.35 14.77 11.09
N ASP A 33 -4.60 15.80 10.72
CA ASP A 33 -5.13 17.04 10.14
C ASP A 33 -4.63 17.27 8.71
N GLY A 34 -5.49 17.89 7.89
CA GLY A 34 -5.19 18.26 6.50
C GLY A 34 -4.55 17.12 5.71
N PHE A 35 -3.34 17.37 5.19
CA PHE A 35 -2.56 16.41 4.39
C PHE A 35 -2.22 15.11 5.15
N THR A 36 -2.08 15.15 6.47
CA THR A 36 -1.71 13.96 7.28
C THR A 36 -2.89 13.06 7.62
N ARG A 37 -4.12 13.49 7.32
CA ARG A 37 -5.33 12.72 7.63
C ARG A 37 -5.32 11.38 6.91
N GLY A 38 -5.36 10.30 7.68
CA GLY A 38 -5.37 8.93 7.15
C GLY A 38 -3.99 8.29 6.98
N LEU A 39 -2.91 9.00 7.31
CA LEU A 39 -1.56 8.42 7.33
C LEU A 39 -1.48 7.21 8.26
N ASN A 40 -2.23 7.22 9.37
CA ASN A 40 -2.32 6.10 10.32
C ASN A 40 -2.75 4.79 9.64
N ARG A 41 -3.78 4.82 8.78
CA ARG A 41 -4.28 3.65 8.04
C ARG A 41 -3.22 3.10 7.10
N ILE A 42 -2.54 3.99 6.38
CA ILE A 42 -1.49 3.63 5.42
C ILE A 42 -0.30 3.00 6.15
N THR A 43 0.21 3.63 7.21
CA THR A 43 1.35 3.10 7.97
C THR A 43 1.01 1.78 8.66
N GLY A 44 -0.19 1.65 9.21
CA GLY A 44 -0.65 0.38 9.78
C GLY A 44 -0.82 -0.73 8.74
N PHE A 45 -1.38 -0.42 7.57
CA PHE A 45 -1.42 -1.36 6.44
C PHE A 45 -0.02 -1.81 6.03
N LEU A 46 0.91 -0.87 5.82
CA LEU A 46 2.30 -1.18 5.45
C LEU A 46 3.02 -1.99 6.54
N GLY A 47 2.77 -1.70 7.83
CA GLY A 47 3.26 -2.50 8.95
C GLY A 47 2.79 -3.95 8.87
N TRP A 48 1.51 -4.19 8.60
CA TRP A 48 0.98 -5.54 8.38
C TRP A 48 1.55 -6.21 7.12
N GLN A 49 1.87 -5.44 6.06
CA GLN A 49 2.52 -6.00 4.87
C GLN A 49 3.94 -6.50 5.16
N ILE A 50 4.67 -5.93 6.12
CA ILE A 50 5.97 -6.47 6.55
C ILE A 50 5.78 -7.86 7.16
N VAL A 51 4.81 -8.03 8.06
CA VAL A 51 4.47 -9.33 8.66
C VAL A 51 4.06 -10.33 7.57
N ALA A 52 3.21 -9.91 6.62
CA ALA A 52 2.81 -10.73 5.49
C ALA A 52 4.01 -11.12 4.59
N GLY A 53 4.98 -10.21 4.40
CA GLY A 53 6.21 -10.45 3.65
C GLY A 53 7.10 -11.50 4.31
N VAL A 54 7.27 -11.45 5.64
CA VAL A 54 7.99 -12.49 6.39
C VAL A 54 7.30 -13.85 6.20
N LEU A 55 5.98 -13.90 6.36
CA LEU A 55 5.21 -15.12 6.14
C LEU A 55 5.32 -15.62 4.69
N ALA A 56 5.41 -14.74 3.71
CA ALA A 56 5.62 -15.11 2.32
C ALA A 56 6.95 -15.84 2.10
N VAL A 57 8.04 -15.34 2.68
CA VAL A 57 9.37 -15.97 2.61
C VAL A 57 9.35 -17.35 3.28
N LEU A 58 8.77 -17.44 4.48
CA LEU A 58 8.65 -18.70 5.22
C LEU A 58 7.82 -19.74 4.45
N THR A 59 6.69 -19.31 3.87
CA THR A 59 5.80 -20.17 3.07
C THR A 59 6.52 -20.67 1.82
N TRP A 60 7.25 -19.79 1.13
CA TRP A 60 8.02 -20.19 -0.05
C TRP A 60 9.11 -21.20 0.29
N TRP A 61 9.84 -20.98 1.40
CA TRP A 61 10.87 -21.90 1.87
C TRP A 61 10.29 -23.28 2.23
N ALA A 62 9.20 -23.31 3.00
CA ALA A 62 8.50 -24.55 3.33
C ALA A 62 7.99 -25.30 2.08
N GLY A 63 7.49 -24.56 1.08
CA GLY A 63 6.99 -25.10 -0.16
C GLY A 63 8.04 -25.68 -1.12
N ARG A 64 9.33 -25.30 -0.98
CA ARG A 64 10.41 -25.84 -1.82
C ARG A 64 10.58 -27.35 -1.69
N GLY A 65 10.29 -27.90 -0.51
CA GLY A 65 10.38 -29.33 -0.20
C GLY A 65 9.17 -30.17 -0.63
N LEU A 66 8.18 -29.57 -1.31
CA LEU A 66 6.97 -30.27 -1.78
C LEU A 66 7.18 -30.88 -3.18
N PRO A 67 6.38 -31.90 -3.56
CA PRO A 67 6.46 -32.54 -4.88
C PRO A 67 6.34 -31.53 -6.04
N LYS A 68 7.14 -31.72 -7.09
CA LYS A 68 7.29 -30.73 -8.19
C LYS A 68 5.97 -30.38 -8.90
N ARG A 69 5.03 -31.33 -9.00
CA ARG A 69 3.72 -31.20 -9.68
C ARG A 69 2.53 -30.99 -8.70
N GLY A 70 2.78 -30.69 -7.43
CA GLY A 70 1.70 -30.48 -6.44
C GLY A 70 1.14 -29.06 -6.46
N ALA A 71 -0.20 -28.91 -6.49
CA ALA A 71 -0.87 -27.61 -6.41
C ALA A 71 -0.42 -26.77 -5.21
N LEU A 72 -0.16 -27.41 -4.06
CA LEU A 72 0.32 -26.75 -2.84
C LEU A 72 1.68 -26.05 -3.01
N ARG A 73 2.56 -26.56 -3.88
CA ARG A 73 3.86 -25.96 -4.20
C ARG A 73 3.72 -24.70 -5.05
N TRP A 74 2.68 -24.63 -5.89
CA TRP A 74 2.37 -23.43 -6.63
C TRP A 74 1.72 -22.39 -5.71
N LEU A 75 0.78 -22.83 -4.86
CA LEU A 75 0.12 -22.00 -3.86
C LEU A 75 1.12 -21.35 -2.87
N SER A 76 2.21 -22.04 -2.52
CA SER A 76 3.25 -21.48 -1.64
C SER A 76 4.01 -20.29 -2.24
N ARG A 77 3.83 -20.00 -3.53
CA ARG A 77 4.43 -18.82 -4.21
C ARG A 77 3.48 -17.62 -4.21
N LEU A 78 2.18 -17.84 -4.01
CA LEU A 78 1.15 -16.80 -4.07
C LEU A 78 1.45 -15.64 -3.10
N PRO A 79 1.86 -15.89 -1.84
CA PRO A 79 2.28 -14.81 -0.94
C PRO A 79 3.42 -13.93 -1.49
N GLY A 80 4.40 -14.55 -2.15
CA GLY A 80 5.53 -13.83 -2.75
C GLY A 80 5.11 -13.01 -3.98
N LEU A 81 4.25 -13.58 -4.83
CA LEU A 81 3.68 -12.86 -5.97
C LEU A 81 2.85 -11.65 -5.54
N TRP A 82 2.06 -11.80 -4.47
CA TRP A 82 1.31 -10.71 -3.87
C TRP A 82 2.21 -9.58 -3.37
N ALA A 83 3.28 -9.92 -2.65
CA ALA A 83 4.26 -8.93 -2.19
C ALA A 83 4.94 -8.20 -3.36
N LEU A 84 5.33 -8.92 -4.41
CA LEU A 84 5.90 -8.33 -5.62
C LEU A 84 4.92 -7.39 -6.32
N LEU A 85 3.65 -7.77 -6.41
CA LEU A 85 2.60 -6.95 -7.00
C LEU A 85 2.42 -5.65 -6.21
N LEU A 86 2.41 -5.71 -4.89
CA LEU A 86 2.32 -4.52 -4.04
C LEU A 86 3.51 -3.59 -4.21
N VAL A 87 4.73 -4.13 -4.24
CA VAL A 87 5.95 -3.34 -4.49
C VAL A 87 5.89 -2.68 -5.87
N ALA A 88 5.49 -3.42 -6.90
CA ALA A 88 5.34 -2.89 -8.25
C ALA A 88 4.26 -1.79 -8.31
N ALA A 89 3.13 -1.97 -7.61
CA ALA A 89 2.07 -0.97 -7.54
C ALA A 89 2.55 0.31 -6.86
N ILE A 90 3.26 0.21 -5.73
CA ILE A 90 3.83 1.37 -5.03
C ILE A 90 4.86 2.08 -5.92
N ALA A 91 5.76 1.33 -6.55
CA ALA A 91 6.76 1.91 -7.46
C ALA A 91 6.10 2.60 -8.66
N GLY A 92 5.08 1.98 -9.25
CA GLY A 92 4.30 2.56 -10.34
C GLY A 92 3.56 3.84 -9.93
N LEU A 93 2.97 3.86 -8.74
CA LEU A 93 2.32 5.05 -8.18
C LEU A 93 3.33 6.19 -7.97
N ILE A 94 4.51 5.89 -7.42
CA ILE A 94 5.59 6.88 -7.23
C ILE A 94 6.04 7.43 -8.58
N LEU A 95 6.30 6.56 -9.56
CA LEU A 95 6.73 6.97 -10.90
C LEU A 95 5.67 7.85 -11.56
N TRP A 96 4.40 7.44 -11.51
CA TRP A 96 3.29 8.22 -12.03
C TRP A 96 3.18 9.60 -11.36
N ALA A 97 3.29 9.65 -10.03
CA ALA A 97 3.24 10.90 -9.29
C ALA A 97 4.39 11.84 -9.68
N ARG A 98 5.61 11.31 -9.87
CA ARG A 98 6.76 12.10 -10.32
C ARG A 98 6.57 12.69 -11.71
N LEU A 99 5.95 11.94 -12.62
CA LEU A 99 5.70 12.37 -14.00
C LEU A 99 4.52 13.36 -14.11
N SER A 100 3.63 13.39 -13.11
CA SER A 100 2.40 14.20 -13.14
C SER A 100 2.53 15.56 -12.44
N ILE A 101 3.70 15.89 -11.87
CA ILE A 101 3.92 17.20 -11.23
C ILE A 101 3.89 18.28 -12.32
N GLN A 102 2.86 19.13 -12.28
CA GLN A 102 2.82 20.35 -13.08
C GLN A 102 3.68 21.44 -12.44
N PRO A 103 4.36 22.29 -13.23
CA PRO A 103 5.00 23.49 -12.70
C PRO A 103 3.97 24.34 -11.94
N PRO A 104 4.36 24.97 -10.81
CA PRO A 104 3.47 25.88 -10.12
C PRO A 104 3.02 26.99 -11.09
N PRO A 105 1.76 27.45 -11.00
CA PRO A 105 1.32 28.62 -11.76
C PRO A 105 2.24 29.80 -11.43
N PRO A 106 2.52 30.70 -12.41
CA PRO A 106 3.33 31.88 -12.16
C PRO A 106 2.72 32.65 -10.98
N SER A 107 3.57 33.01 -10.02
CA SER A 107 3.13 33.80 -8.86
C SER A 107 2.45 35.07 -9.37
N PRO A 108 1.26 35.44 -8.84
CA PRO A 108 0.71 36.76 -9.09
C PRO A 108 1.80 37.78 -8.77
N GLY A 109 2.05 38.71 -9.70
CA GLY A 109 2.94 39.83 -9.43
C GLY A 109 2.49 40.54 -8.14
N PRO A 110 3.39 41.30 -7.47
CA PRO A 110 2.98 42.11 -6.33
C PRO A 110 1.70 42.87 -6.69
N ALA A 111 0.71 42.85 -5.79
CA ALA A 111 -0.52 43.61 -5.97
C ALA A 111 -0.16 45.11 -5.92
N THR A 112 0.31 45.66 -7.04
CA THR A 112 0.88 47.01 -7.08
C THR A 112 -0.15 48.11 -7.16
N GLU A 113 -1.45 47.80 -7.25
CA GLU A 113 -2.46 48.86 -7.25
C GLU A 113 -3.65 48.50 -6.35
N PRO A 114 -4.00 49.36 -5.37
CA PRO A 114 -5.28 49.29 -4.69
C PRO A 114 -6.40 49.32 -5.74
N ALA A 115 -7.37 48.41 -5.62
CA ALA A 115 -8.54 48.40 -6.49
C ALA A 115 -9.18 49.80 -6.49
N THR A 116 -9.30 50.41 -7.67
CA THR A 116 -9.97 51.70 -7.82
C THR A 116 -11.40 51.56 -7.31
N PRO A 117 -11.84 52.35 -6.31
CA PRO A 117 -13.20 52.26 -5.80
C PRO A 117 -14.18 52.49 -6.96
N ALA A 118 -15.12 51.56 -7.15
CA ALA A 118 -16.18 51.71 -8.13
C ALA A 118 -16.98 52.98 -7.80
N ARG A 119 -17.01 53.94 -8.71
CA ARG A 119 -17.80 55.18 -8.56
C ARG A 119 -19.27 54.80 -8.67
N PRO A 120 -20.13 55.14 -7.70
CA PRO A 120 -21.58 54.97 -7.84
C PRO A 120 -22.05 55.77 -9.06
N LEU A 121 -22.91 55.15 -9.88
CA LEU A 121 -23.66 55.86 -10.91
C LEU A 121 -24.78 56.63 -10.21
N GLU A 122 -24.64 57.94 -10.10
CA GLU A 122 -25.77 58.85 -9.82
C GLU A 122 -26.50 59.21 -11.11
#